data_AF-A0A839JTP8-F1
#
_entry.id   AF-A0A839JTP8-F1
#
_cell.length_a   1.000
_cell.length_b   1.000
_cell.length_c   1.000
_cell.angle_alpha   90.00
_cell.angle_beta   90.00
_cell.angle_gamma   90.00
#
_symmetry.space_group_name_H-M   'P 1'
#
loop_
_entity.id
_entity.type
_entity.pdbx_description
1 polymer ?
#
loop_
_entity_poly.entity_id
_entity_poly.type
_entity_poly.pdbx_seq_one_letter_code
_entity_poly.pdbx_strand_id
1 'polypeptide(L)'
;MRLSEILSVKAEDVIKDTKMDILGKGDKWRTVYYNKEIQDLAREYLKFRTTEIPISKRSGHTRKLKGDGKLLFIRHDDPGFGKGISKSRVCGIFKDYSEEIGRKIHCHMLRHSFATTLLESNIDIRIIQELLGHSYITTTQVYTHVSVNLMQREHMKVFGA
;
A
#
# COMPACT_ATOMS: atom_id res chain seq x y z
N MET A 1 -1.77 -3.58 -4.47
CA MET A 1 -0.85 -4.29 -3.53
C MET A 1 -1.61 -5.19 -2.55
N ARG A 2 -0.95 -6.11 -1.83
CA ARG A 2 -1.50 -6.88 -0.69
C ARG A 2 -1.28 -6.10 0.60
N LEU A 3 -2.07 -6.40 1.63
CA LEU A 3 -1.90 -5.78 2.95
C LEU A 3 -0.51 -6.03 3.56
N SER A 4 0.09 -7.21 3.40
CA SER A 4 1.46 -7.44 3.89
C SER A 4 2.51 -6.59 3.18
N GLU A 5 2.30 -6.33 1.89
CA GLU A 5 3.25 -5.59 1.06
C GLU A 5 3.20 -4.10 1.43
N ILE A 6 2.00 -3.51 1.54
CA ILE A 6 1.84 -2.10 1.90
C ILE A 6 2.37 -1.78 3.32
N LEU A 7 2.25 -2.73 4.25
CA LEU A 7 2.78 -2.58 5.61
C LEU A 7 4.31 -2.64 5.70
N SER A 8 4.97 -3.10 4.64
CA SER A 8 6.43 -3.20 4.56
C SER A 8 7.05 -2.05 3.75
N VAL A 9 6.22 -1.18 3.16
CA VAL A 9 6.67 -0.02 2.37
C VAL A 9 7.37 0.99 3.27
N LYS A 10 8.50 1.53 2.81
CA LYS A 10 9.21 2.62 3.48
C LYS A 10 8.74 3.98 2.94
N ALA A 11 8.80 4.99 3.80
CA ALA A 11 8.43 6.35 3.46
C ALA A 11 9.30 6.91 2.31
N GLU A 12 10.60 6.67 2.37
CA GLU A 12 11.56 7.17 1.37
C GLU A 12 11.29 6.60 -0.03
N ASP A 13 10.93 5.32 -0.13
CA ASP A 13 10.64 4.65 -1.41
C ASP A 13 9.45 5.31 -2.12
N VAL A 14 8.44 5.76 -1.37
CA VAL A 14 7.26 6.43 -1.93
C VAL A 14 7.55 7.89 -2.33
N ILE A 15 8.35 8.60 -1.53
CA ILE A 15 8.63 10.02 -1.75
C ILE A 15 9.59 10.26 -2.92
N LYS A 16 10.53 9.33 -3.12
CA LYS A 16 11.67 9.50 -4.04
C LYS A 16 11.26 9.42 -5.51
N ASP A 17 10.33 8.54 -5.86
CA ASP A 17 9.95 8.27 -7.25
C ASP A 17 8.46 7.89 -7.35
N THR A 18 7.85 8.00 -8.53
CA THR A 18 6.43 7.64 -8.82
C THR A 18 6.26 6.14 -9.09
N LYS A 19 7.28 5.38 -8.72
CA LYS A 19 7.31 3.93 -8.76
C LYS A 19 8.20 3.42 -7.63
N MET A 20 7.90 2.22 -7.15
CA MET A 20 8.73 1.53 -6.17
C MET A 20 8.75 0.04 -6.43
N ASP A 21 9.85 -0.62 -6.12
CA ASP A 21 9.95 -2.07 -6.17
C ASP A 21 9.56 -2.68 -4.83
N ILE A 22 8.73 -3.71 -4.88
CA ILE A 22 8.26 -4.44 -3.70
C ILE A 22 8.50 -5.93 -3.84
N LEU A 23 8.75 -6.58 -2.71
CA LEU A 23 8.83 -8.04 -2.63
C LEU A 23 7.42 -8.64 -2.51
N GLY A 24 7.01 -9.39 -3.54
CA GLY A 24 5.73 -10.06 -3.63
C GLY A 24 5.72 -11.49 -3.08
N LYS A 25 4.61 -12.20 -3.33
CA LYS A 25 4.46 -13.62 -2.97
C LYS A 25 5.50 -14.48 -3.73
N GLY A 26 6.19 -15.34 -2.99
CA GLY A 26 7.24 -16.22 -3.53
C GLY A 26 8.55 -15.49 -3.79
N ASP A 27 8.82 -14.43 -3.03
CA ASP A 27 10.03 -13.60 -3.09
C ASP A 27 10.36 -13.03 -4.47
N LYS A 28 9.30 -12.76 -5.25
CA LYS A 28 9.40 -12.13 -6.56
C LYS A 28 9.28 -10.62 -6.43
N TRP A 29 10.30 -9.91 -6.91
CA TRP A 29 10.27 -8.46 -7.04
C TRP A 29 9.30 -8.02 -8.13
N ARG A 30 8.58 -6.92 -7.89
CA ARG A 30 7.81 -6.23 -8.92
C ARG A 30 7.74 -4.73 -8.64
N THR A 31 7.61 -3.95 -9.70
CA THR A 31 7.42 -2.50 -9.61
C THR A 31 5.95 -2.16 -9.46
N VAL A 32 5.64 -1.26 -8.54
CA VAL A 32 4.32 -0.63 -8.39
C VAL A 32 4.45 0.82 -8.83
N TYR A 33 3.51 1.26 -9.67
CA TYR A 33 3.41 2.62 -10.14
C TYR A 33 2.32 3.36 -9.37
N TYR A 34 2.50 4.67 -9.20
CA TYR A 34 1.51 5.57 -8.62
C TYR A 34 1.74 6.99 -9.16
N ASN A 35 0.73 7.85 -9.03
CA ASN A 35 0.82 9.22 -9.52
C ASN A 35 1.49 10.14 -8.48
N LYS A 36 1.69 11.41 -8.86
CA LYS A 36 2.29 12.42 -7.97
C LYS A 36 1.39 12.76 -6.78
N GLU A 37 0.07 12.70 -6.97
CA GLU A 37 -0.91 12.90 -5.90
C GLU A 37 -0.67 11.95 -4.72
N ILE A 38 -0.39 10.66 -4.97
CA ILE A 38 -0.05 9.71 -3.91
C ILE A 38 1.24 10.10 -3.18
N GLN A 39 2.25 10.65 -3.89
CA GLN A 39 3.45 11.16 -3.23
C GLN A 39 3.14 12.36 -2.34
N ASP A 40 2.30 13.28 -2.81
CA ASP A 40 1.92 14.47 -2.07
C ASP A 40 1.11 14.11 -0.82
N LEU A 41 0.16 13.18 -0.93
CA LEU A 41 -0.56 12.60 0.21
C LEU A 41 0.38 11.91 1.19
N ALA A 42 1.39 11.18 0.70
CA ALA A 42 2.39 10.56 1.56
C ALA A 42 3.23 11.61 2.32
N ARG A 43 3.65 12.70 1.64
CA ARG A 43 4.38 13.81 2.27
C ARG A 43 3.52 14.50 3.32
N GLU A 44 2.25 14.74 3.03
CA GLU A 44 1.30 15.33 3.97
C GLU A 44 1.10 14.43 5.20
N TYR A 45 0.84 13.15 4.99
CA TYR A 45 0.72 12.15 6.06
C TYR A 45 1.97 12.13 6.95
N LEU A 46 3.17 12.20 6.37
CA LEU A 46 4.42 12.20 7.12
C LEU A 46 4.58 13.42 8.03
N LYS A 47 4.04 14.59 7.66
CA LYS A 47 4.00 15.76 8.54
C LYS A 47 3.20 15.43 9.80
N PHE A 48 2.00 14.87 9.66
CA PHE A 48 1.16 14.47 10.80
C PHE A 48 1.80 13.34 11.63
N ARG A 49 2.52 12.42 10.96
CA ARG A 49 3.21 11.31 11.61
C ARG A 49 4.27 11.75 12.63
N THR A 50 4.91 12.90 12.41
CA THR A 50 6.00 13.41 13.27
C THR A 50 5.57 14.57 14.18
N THR A 51 4.51 15.30 13.83
CA THR A 51 4.14 16.55 14.51
C THR A 51 3.59 16.31 15.92
N GLU A 52 3.01 15.14 16.18
CA GLU A 52 2.56 14.75 17.50
C GLU A 52 3.34 13.52 17.97
N ILE A 53 4.55 13.69 18.52
CA ILE A 53 5.12 12.65 19.39
C ILE A 53 4.38 12.78 20.72
N PRO A 54 3.33 11.97 20.96
CA PRO A 54 2.44 12.28 22.06
C PRO A 54 3.14 11.85 23.34
N ILE A 55 2.84 12.50 24.45
CA ILE A 55 3.25 12.02 25.77
C ILE A 55 2.63 10.63 25.97
N SER A 56 3.41 9.70 26.52
CA SER A 56 2.90 8.38 26.87
C SER A 56 1.81 8.52 27.91
N LYS A 57 0.56 8.13 27.59
CA LYS A 57 -0.53 8.15 28.58
C LYS A 57 -0.27 7.20 29.76
N ARG A 58 0.62 6.21 29.57
CA ARG A 58 1.00 5.22 30.58
C ARG A 58 2.16 5.68 31.46
N SER A 59 3.16 6.35 30.89
CA SER A 59 4.38 6.73 31.63
C SER A 59 4.54 8.23 31.88
N GLY A 60 3.73 9.10 31.27
CA GLY A 60 3.85 10.55 31.41
C GLY A 60 5.07 11.18 30.73
N HIS A 61 5.93 10.38 30.09
CA HIS A 61 7.15 10.84 29.41
C HIS A 61 6.95 10.94 27.90
N THR A 62 7.79 11.75 27.23
CA THR A 62 7.89 11.77 25.77
C THR A 62 8.15 10.37 25.25
N ARG A 63 7.33 9.92 24.30
CA ARG A 63 7.46 8.57 23.74
C ARG A 63 8.78 8.43 23.00
N LYS A 64 9.52 7.36 23.32
CA LYS A 64 10.70 6.95 22.56
C LYS A 64 10.27 6.09 21.37
N LEU A 65 10.77 6.43 20.18
CA LEU A 65 10.52 5.68 18.96
C LEU A 65 11.21 4.31 19.07
N LYS A 66 10.43 3.22 19.09
CA LYS A 66 10.94 1.85 19.25
C LYS A 66 11.24 1.13 17.94
N GLY A 67 10.83 1.70 16.80
CA GLY A 67 11.19 1.21 15.47
C GLY A 67 12.36 2.00 14.86
N ASP A 68 12.62 1.77 13.58
CA ASP A 68 13.59 2.56 12.81
C ASP A 68 12.97 3.83 12.21
N GLY A 69 11.63 3.98 12.31
CA GLY A 69 10.89 5.10 11.73
C GLY A 69 10.85 5.10 10.20
N LYS A 70 11.36 4.06 9.53
CA LYS A 70 11.50 4.05 8.06
C LYS A 70 10.24 3.62 7.35
N LEU A 71 9.47 2.70 7.95
CA LEU A 71 8.19 2.25 7.40
C LEU A 71 7.25 3.43 7.21
N LEU A 72 6.47 3.45 6.13
CA LEU A 72 5.49 4.49 5.85
C LEU A 72 4.47 4.55 7.00
N PHE A 73 3.81 3.42 7.27
CA PHE A 73 2.79 3.30 8.31
C PHE A 73 3.35 2.74 9.62
N ILE A 74 3.37 3.56 10.65
CA ILE A 74 3.84 3.20 11.99
C ILE A 74 2.70 3.23 13.02
N ARG A 75 2.95 2.60 14.15
CA ARG A 75 2.12 2.65 15.35
C ARG A 75 2.34 3.96 16.08
N HIS A 76 1.23 4.56 16.48
CA HIS A 76 1.18 5.75 17.33
C HIS A 76 0.76 5.43 18.78
N ASP A 77 0.68 4.16 19.17
CA ASP A 77 0.23 3.71 20.48
C ASP A 77 1.35 3.09 21.34
N ASP A 78 1.24 3.23 22.66
CA ASP A 78 2.15 2.56 23.59
C ASP A 78 1.76 1.10 23.81
N PRO A 79 2.73 0.19 24.04
CA PRO A 79 4.18 0.42 24.14
C PRO A 79 4.89 0.31 22.78
N GLY A 80 4.15 0.34 21.66
CA GLY A 80 4.62 0.00 20.32
C GLY A 80 5.00 1.18 19.41
N PHE A 81 5.03 2.40 19.94
CA PHE A 81 5.28 3.62 19.18
C PHE A 81 6.50 3.49 18.25
N GLY A 82 6.31 3.80 16.96
CA GLY A 82 7.36 3.73 15.94
C GLY A 82 7.54 2.36 15.27
N LYS A 83 6.94 1.28 15.79
CA LYS A 83 6.92 -0.01 15.09
C LYS A 83 5.92 0.01 13.94
N GLY A 84 6.07 -0.88 12.95
CA GLY A 84 5.07 -1.03 11.89
C GLY A 84 3.68 -1.36 12.43
N ILE A 85 2.64 -0.80 11.80
CA ILE A 85 1.26 -1.14 12.12
C ILE A 85 0.97 -2.61 11.75
N SER A 86 0.22 -3.32 12.60
CA SER A 86 -0.08 -4.73 12.37
C SER A 86 -1.25 -4.91 11.39
N LYS A 87 -1.28 -6.06 10.70
CA LYS A 87 -2.42 -6.44 9.84
C LYS A 87 -3.75 -6.41 10.60
N SER A 88 -3.75 -6.94 11.82
CA SER A 88 -4.94 -6.97 12.68
C SER A 88 -5.43 -5.56 13.01
N ARG A 89 -4.53 -4.60 13.27
CA ARG A 89 -4.94 -3.21 13.51
C ARG A 89 -5.58 -2.59 12.27
N VAL A 90 -5.02 -2.82 11.08
CA VAL A 90 -5.64 -2.35 9.83
C VAL A 90 -7.00 -2.99 9.62
N CYS A 91 -7.15 -4.31 9.83
CA CYS A 91 -8.46 -4.96 9.79
C CYS A 91 -9.45 -4.36 10.79
N GLY A 92 -8.99 -3.98 11.99
CA GLY A 92 -9.78 -3.26 12.98
C GLY A 92 -10.26 -1.91 12.46
N ILE A 93 -9.37 -1.11 11.86
CA ILE A 93 -9.74 0.19 11.24
C ILE A 93 -10.84 0.00 10.19
N PHE A 94 -10.73 -1.01 9.32
CA PHE A 94 -11.78 -1.31 8.33
C PHE A 94 -13.09 -1.78 8.97
N LYS A 95 -13.02 -2.47 10.12
CA LYS A 95 -14.20 -2.87 10.88
C LYS A 95 -14.90 -1.65 11.46
N ASP A 96 -14.15 -0.75 12.09
CA ASP A 96 -14.67 0.49 12.68
C ASP A 96 -15.41 1.31 11.60
N TYR A 97 -14.79 1.51 10.43
CA TYR A 97 -15.45 2.17 9.30
C TYR A 97 -16.64 1.39 8.74
N SER A 98 -16.60 0.05 8.73
CA SER A 98 -17.74 -0.75 8.25
C SER A 98 -18.99 -0.54 9.09
N GLU A 99 -18.81 -0.41 10.41
CA GLU A 99 -19.88 -0.14 11.36
C GLU A 99 -20.43 1.28 11.18
N GLU A 100 -19.55 2.26 11.01
CA GLU A 100 -19.91 3.66 10.79
C GLU A 100 -20.74 3.87 9.51
N ILE A 101 -20.36 3.24 8.40
CA ILE A 101 -21.06 3.38 7.12
C ILE A 101 -22.22 2.38 6.94
N GLY A 102 -22.42 1.46 7.89
CA GLY A 102 -23.43 0.40 7.79
C GLY A 102 -23.19 -0.62 6.67
N ARG A 103 -21.96 -0.76 6.17
CA ARG A 103 -21.60 -1.67 5.08
C ARG A 103 -20.28 -2.36 5.36
N LYS A 104 -20.25 -3.68 5.19
CA LYS A 104 -19.04 -4.48 5.34
C LYS A 104 -18.00 -4.12 4.28
N ILE A 105 -16.86 -3.57 4.73
CA ILE A 105 -15.70 -3.25 3.91
C ILE A 105 -14.42 -3.90 4.46
N HIS A 106 -13.53 -4.30 3.56
CA HIS A 106 -12.25 -4.91 3.91
C HIS A 106 -11.13 -4.42 2.99
N CYS A 107 -9.90 -4.40 3.48
CA CYS A 107 -8.72 -3.98 2.71
C CYS A 107 -8.56 -4.73 1.37
N HIS A 108 -8.95 -6.01 1.30
CA HIS A 108 -8.90 -6.76 0.04
C HIS A 108 -9.85 -6.21 -1.04
N MET A 109 -10.95 -5.57 -0.64
CA MET A 109 -11.89 -4.96 -1.58
C MET A 109 -11.26 -3.80 -2.33
N LEU A 110 -10.36 -3.02 -1.72
CA LEU A 110 -9.63 -1.97 -2.43
C LEU A 110 -8.79 -2.53 -3.58
N ARG A 111 -8.17 -3.70 -3.37
CA ARG A 111 -7.42 -4.41 -4.41
C ARG A 111 -8.34 -4.91 -5.52
N HIS A 112 -9.53 -5.39 -5.18
CA HIS A 112 -10.54 -5.78 -6.16
C HIS A 112 -11.03 -4.59 -6.97
N SER A 113 -11.39 -3.48 -6.33
CA SER A 113 -11.80 -2.24 -7.00
C SER A 113 -10.71 -1.78 -7.98
N PHE A 114 -9.44 -1.77 -7.57
CA PHE A 114 -8.33 -1.48 -8.48
C PHE A 114 -8.29 -2.39 -9.71
N ALA A 115 -8.48 -3.71 -9.53
CA ALA A 115 -8.51 -4.66 -10.63
C ALA A 115 -9.70 -4.43 -11.57
N THR A 116 -10.88 -4.19 -10.99
CA THR A 116 -12.12 -3.94 -11.73
C THR A 116 -12.02 -2.65 -12.54
N THR A 117 -11.52 -1.55 -11.96
CA THR A 117 -11.36 -0.27 -12.68
C THR A 117 -10.40 -0.40 -13.87
N LEU A 118 -9.31 -1.15 -13.74
CA LEU A 118 -8.41 -1.43 -14.87
C LEU A 118 -9.11 -2.27 -15.95
N LEU A 119 -9.88 -3.27 -15.55
CA LEU A 119 -10.62 -4.13 -16.48
C LEU A 119 -11.70 -3.33 -17.24
N GLU A 120 -12.45 -2.48 -16.54
CA GLU A 120 -13.46 -1.58 -17.12
C GLU A 120 -12.84 -0.56 -18.08
N SER A 121 -11.57 -0.19 -17.86
CA SER A 121 -10.79 0.67 -18.74
C SER A 121 -10.20 -0.06 -19.96
N ASN A 122 -10.61 -1.31 -20.20
CA ASN A 122 -10.13 -2.19 -21.28
C ASN A 122 -8.61 -2.43 -21.22
N ILE A 123 -8.02 -2.44 -20.03
CA ILE A 123 -6.61 -2.82 -19.86
C ILE A 123 -6.49 -4.34 -19.99
N ASP A 124 -5.47 -4.79 -20.72
CA ASP A 124 -5.17 -6.21 -20.91
C ASP A 124 -5.00 -6.90 -19.55
N ILE A 125 -5.72 -8.02 -19.34
CA ILE A 125 -5.71 -8.75 -18.08
C ILE A 125 -4.30 -9.20 -17.66
N ARG A 126 -3.39 -9.42 -18.62
CA ARG A 126 -1.98 -9.74 -18.35
C ARG A 126 -1.26 -8.58 -17.65
N ILE A 127 -1.53 -7.34 -18.07
CA ILE A 127 -1.00 -6.14 -17.41
C ILE A 127 -1.58 -6.00 -16.01
N ILE A 128 -2.88 -6.25 -15.85
CA ILE A 128 -3.56 -6.21 -14.55
C ILE A 128 -2.93 -7.23 -13.58
N GLN A 129 -2.64 -8.44 -14.06
CA GLN A 129 -2.01 -9.49 -13.25
C GLN A 129 -0.61 -9.12 -12.76
N GLU A 130 0.22 -8.56 -13.64
CA GLU A 130 1.56 -8.09 -13.30
C GLU A 130 1.50 -6.95 -12.27
N LEU A 131 0.64 -5.95 -12.48
CA LEU A 131 0.41 -4.84 -11.54
C LEU A 131 -0.06 -5.34 -10.16
N LEU A 132 -0.90 -6.37 -10.13
CA LEU A 132 -1.38 -6.98 -8.88
C LEU A 132 -0.35 -7.94 -8.25
N GLY A 133 0.63 -8.45 -9.00
CA GLY A 133 1.57 -9.47 -8.54
C GLY A 133 0.89 -10.81 -8.26
N HIS A 134 0.04 -11.26 -9.19
CA HIS A 134 -0.57 -12.58 -9.15
C HIS A 134 0.38 -13.60 -9.81
N SER A 135 0.91 -14.52 -9.01
CA SER A 135 1.82 -15.57 -9.49
C SER A 135 1.10 -16.69 -10.27
N TYR A 136 -0.24 -16.72 -10.26
CA TYR A 136 -1.05 -17.75 -10.93
C TYR A 136 -2.39 -17.16 -11.43
N ILE A 137 -2.61 -17.23 -12.75
CA ILE A 137 -3.89 -17.72 -13.28
C ILE A 137 -3.71 -19.24 -13.34
N THR A 138 -4.78 -20.00 -13.15
CA THR A 138 -4.82 -21.45 -13.42
C THR A 138 -3.93 -21.81 -14.62
N THR A 139 -3.03 -22.77 -14.38
CA THR A 139 -1.95 -23.25 -15.23
C THR A 139 -2.30 -23.31 -16.72
N THR A 140 -1.32 -22.94 -17.54
CA THR A 140 -1.25 -23.07 -19.01
C THR A 140 -1.84 -21.92 -19.82
N GLN A 141 -1.22 -20.74 -19.72
CA GLN A 141 -1.13 -19.83 -20.87
C GLN A 141 0.33 -19.43 -21.07
N VAL A 142 0.79 -19.66 -22.30
CA VAL A 142 2.15 -19.49 -22.79
C VAL A 142 2.64 -18.06 -22.51
N TYR A 143 3.82 -17.98 -21.89
CA TYR A 143 4.46 -16.75 -21.43
C TYR A 143 4.84 -15.83 -22.60
N THR A 144 4.15 -14.69 -22.74
CA THR A 144 4.63 -13.54 -23.53
C THR A 144 4.96 -12.40 -22.58
N HIS A 145 6.21 -11.93 -22.61
CA HIS A 145 6.70 -10.84 -21.75
C HIS A 145 5.87 -9.56 -21.93
N VAL A 146 5.23 -9.10 -20.85
CA VAL A 146 4.66 -7.76 -20.79
C VAL A 146 5.79 -6.77 -20.51
N SER A 147 5.92 -5.71 -21.31
CA SER A 147 6.98 -4.73 -21.12
C SER A 147 6.69 -3.77 -19.96
N VAL A 148 7.72 -3.39 -19.21
CA VAL A 148 7.66 -2.45 -18.08
C VAL A 148 7.04 -1.11 -18.49
N ASN A 149 7.44 -0.60 -19.65
CA ASN A 149 6.92 0.66 -20.20
C ASN A 149 5.42 0.58 -20.52
N LEU A 150 4.94 -0.55 -21.03
CA LEU A 150 3.52 -0.76 -21.30
C LEU A 150 2.71 -0.78 -20.00
N MET A 151 3.22 -1.45 -18.96
CA MET A 151 2.56 -1.47 -17.65
C MET A 151 2.42 -0.08 -17.06
N GLN A 152 3.49 0.74 -17.10
CA GLN A 152 3.44 2.11 -16.60
C GLN A 152 2.44 2.95 -17.41
N ARG A 153 2.46 2.85 -18.75
CA ARG A 153 1.56 3.62 -19.61
C ARG A 153 0.09 3.31 -19.35
N GLU A 154 -0.27 2.02 -19.30
CA GLU A 154 -1.66 1.62 -19.06
C GLU A 154 -2.12 1.96 -17.64
N HIS A 155 -1.25 1.88 -16.63
CA HIS A 155 -1.55 2.37 -15.29
C HIS A 155 -1.83 3.89 -15.29
N MET A 156 -0.95 4.67 -15.93
CA MET A 156 -1.08 6.14 -16.00
C MET A 156 -2.28 6.57 -16.85
N LYS A 157 -2.70 5.79 -17.85
CA LYS A 157 -3.91 6.07 -18.63
C LYS A 157 -5.17 6.10 -17.74
N VAL A 158 -5.21 5.27 -16.70
CA VAL A 158 -6.38 5.12 -15.82
C VAL A 158 -6.27 5.97 -14.56
N PHE A 159 -5.06 6.10 -14.00
CA PHE A 159 -4.83 6.73 -12.70
C PHE A 159 -3.86 7.93 -12.74
N GLY A 160 -3.40 8.33 -13.93
CA GLY A 160 -2.54 9.49 -14.12
C GLY A 160 -3.37 10.78 -14.15
N ALA A 161 -3.71 11.28 -12.96
CA ALA A 161 -4.06 12.67 -12.76
C ALA A 161 -2.79 13.53 -12.73
#